data_AF-A0A519WQZ8-F1
#
_entry.id   AF-A0A519WQZ8-F1
#
_cell.length_a   1.000
_cell.length_b   1.000
_cell.length_c   1.000
_cell.angle_alpha   90.00
_cell.angle_beta   90.00
_cell.angle_gamma   90.00
#
_symmetry.space_group_name_H-M   'P 1'
#
loop_
_entity.id
_entity.type
_entity.pdbx_description
1 polymer ?
#
loop_
_entity_poly.entity_id
_entity_poly.type
_entity_poly.pdbx_seq_one_letter_code
_entity_poly.pdbx_strand_id
1 'polypeptide(L)'
;MKTRILSICAIIAMLFLSFKPAERRLTSEYEIAEIYEADELLGGSKVLLGENLSEVSEVFYPTTLQTGKYSVYATRKATNLYQIDGKNIFIQTRLCDEYASSDQLTLVIELGSGYSKGKLIF
;
A
#
# COMPACT_ATOMS: atom_id res chain seq x y z
N MET A 1 -58.69 -12.30 -5.93
CA MET A 1 -57.52 -12.90 -6.64
C MET A 1 -56.52 -11.84 -7.14
N LYS A 2 -56.95 -10.71 -7.72
CA LYS A 2 -56.07 -9.63 -8.23
C LYS A 2 -55.19 -8.94 -7.19
N THR A 3 -55.66 -8.76 -5.95
CA THR A 3 -54.91 -8.10 -4.88
C THR A 3 -53.72 -8.91 -4.36
N ARG A 4 -53.80 -10.25 -4.36
CA ARG A 4 -52.68 -11.12 -3.93
C ARG A 4 -51.54 -11.17 -4.94
N ILE A 5 -51.83 -11.01 -6.23
CA ILE A 5 -50.83 -10.96 -7.30
C ILE A 5 -50.02 -9.65 -7.22
N LEU A 6 -50.71 -8.52 -6.95
CA LEU A 6 -50.05 -7.22 -6.79
C LEU A 6 -49.06 -7.20 -5.61
N SER A 7 -49.43 -7.82 -4.49
CA SER A 7 -48.58 -7.90 -3.30
C SER A 7 -47.33 -8.76 -3.53
N ILE A 8 -47.42 -9.82 -4.32
CA ILE A 8 -46.27 -10.70 -4.65
C ILE A 8 -45.26 -9.96 -5.54
N CYS A 9 -45.74 -9.19 -6.53
CA CYS A 9 -44.87 -8.37 -7.38
C CYS A 9 -44.10 -7.30 -6.58
N ALA A 10 -44.73 -6.69 -5.56
CA ALA A 10 -44.08 -5.70 -4.71
C ALA A 10 -42.95 -6.30 -3.84
N ILE A 11 -43.13 -7.53 -3.34
CA ILE A 11 -42.12 -8.23 -2.54
C ILE A 11 -40.93 -8.66 -3.40
N ILE A 12 -41.19 -9.14 -4.62
CA ILE A 12 -40.14 -9.52 -5.58
C ILE A 12 -39.32 -8.30 -6.00
N ALA A 13 -39.97 -7.14 -6.23
CA ALA A 13 -39.27 -5.90 -6.54
C ALA A 13 -38.36 -5.39 -5.39
N MET A 14 -38.77 -5.54 -4.13
CA MET A 14 -37.92 -5.22 -2.97
C MET A 14 -36.69 -6.13 -2.84
N LEU A 15 -36.81 -7.41 -3.21
CA LEU A 15 -35.69 -8.36 -3.18
C LEU A 15 -34.61 -8.02 -4.22
N PHE A 16 -34.98 -7.45 -5.38
CA PHE A 16 -34.02 -7.01 -6.39
C PHE A 16 -33.35 -5.66 -6.06
N LEU A 17 -33.97 -4.79 -5.26
CA LEU A 17 -33.37 -3.52 -4.84
C LEU A 17 -32.24 -3.68 -3.80
N SER A 18 -32.11 -4.85 -3.18
CA SER A 18 -31.05 -5.14 -2.22
C SER A 18 -29.78 -5.73 -2.85
N PHE A 19 -29.82 -6.09 -4.14
CA PHE A 19 -28.64 -6.53 -4.88
C PHE A 19 -27.80 -5.31 -5.27
N LYS A 20 -26.98 -4.82 -4.33
CA LYS A 20 -25.87 -3.92 -4.70
C LYS A 20 -24.88 -4.74 -5.53
N PRO A 21 -24.58 -4.34 -6.78
CA PRO A 21 -23.53 -5.00 -7.54
C PRO A 21 -22.22 -4.86 -6.75
N ALA A 22 -21.46 -5.94 -6.64
CA ALA A 22 -20.14 -5.88 -6.03
C ALA A 22 -19.28 -4.92 -6.85
N GLU A 23 -18.95 -3.75 -6.29
CA GLU A 23 -17.98 -2.84 -6.88
C GLU A 23 -16.67 -3.61 -7.04
N ARG A 24 -16.23 -3.82 -8.29
CA ARG A 24 -14.87 -4.28 -8.54
C ARG A 24 -13.95 -3.12 -8.15
N ARG A 25 -13.35 -3.17 -6.96
CA ARG A 25 -12.14 -2.38 -6.69
C ARG A 25 -11.11 -2.79 -7.73
N LEU A 26 -10.77 -1.87 -8.63
CA LEU A 26 -9.55 -1.96 -9.40
C LEU A 26 -8.43 -1.87 -8.37
N THR A 27 -7.74 -2.98 -8.14
CA THR A 27 -6.57 -3.02 -7.29
C THR A 27 -5.36 -2.81 -8.19
N SER A 28 -4.48 -1.89 -7.81
CA SER A 28 -3.23 -1.65 -8.53
C SER A 28 -2.09 -2.35 -7.78
N GLU A 29 -1.28 -3.10 -8.53
CA GLU A 29 -0.16 -3.88 -7.97
C GLU A 29 1.16 -3.31 -8.46
N TYR A 30 2.10 -3.11 -7.54
CA TYR A 30 3.43 -2.58 -7.85
C TYR A 30 4.52 -3.48 -7.26
N GLU A 31 5.57 -3.74 -8.03
CA GLU A 31 6.73 -4.50 -7.56
C GLU A 31 7.51 -3.71 -6.50
N ILE A 32 8.01 -4.44 -5.50
CA ILE A 32 8.91 -3.89 -4.47
C ILE A 32 10.34 -3.98 -4.98
N ALA A 33 10.99 -2.83 -5.15
CA ALA A 33 12.39 -2.73 -5.51
C ALA A 33 13.29 -3.01 -4.29
N GLU A 34 13.00 -2.36 -3.16
CA GLU A 34 13.81 -2.43 -1.95
C GLU A 34 12.96 -2.12 -0.71
N ILE A 35 13.40 -2.60 0.45
CA ILE A 35 12.78 -2.39 1.75
C ILE A 35 13.84 -1.77 2.65
N TYR A 36 13.49 -0.69 3.34
CA TYR A 36 14.41 0.03 4.21
C TYR A 36 13.86 0.12 5.64
N GLU A 37 14.79 0.19 6.58
CA GLU A 37 14.58 0.91 7.85
C GLU A 37 15.26 2.28 7.73
N ALA A 38 14.93 3.21 8.62
CA ALA A 38 15.50 4.55 8.59
C ALA A 38 15.82 5.11 9.98
N ASP A 39 16.92 5.83 10.12
CA ASP A 39 17.18 6.59 11.34
C ASP A 39 16.91 8.07 11.11
N GLU A 40 16.07 8.67 11.95
CA GLU A 40 15.91 10.12 12.02
C GLU A 40 17.18 10.74 12.60
N LEU A 41 17.62 11.82 11.96
CA LEU A 41 18.84 12.53 12.31
C LEU A 41 18.54 13.91 12.87
N LEU A 42 19.42 14.38 13.75
CA LEU A 42 19.32 15.74 14.29
C LEU A 42 19.51 16.78 13.17
N GLY A 43 18.86 17.93 13.29
CA GLY A 43 19.04 19.05 12.34
C GLY A 43 20.51 19.45 12.19
N GLY A 44 20.94 19.75 10.97
CA GLY A 44 22.36 19.99 10.66
C GLY A 44 23.19 18.74 10.42
N SER A 45 22.64 17.52 10.56
CA SER A 45 23.33 16.27 10.22
C SER A 45 23.68 16.23 8.73
N LYS A 46 24.89 15.77 8.41
CA LYS A 46 25.40 15.74 7.02
C LYS A 46 25.91 14.35 6.66
N VAL A 47 25.67 13.96 5.41
CA VAL A 47 26.26 12.78 4.77
C VAL A 47 27.28 13.21 3.72
N LEU A 48 28.33 12.41 3.55
CA LEU A 48 29.31 12.58 2.50
C LEU A 48 28.89 11.78 1.26
N LEU A 49 28.57 12.48 0.18
CA LEU A 49 28.25 11.90 -1.13
C LEU A 49 29.39 12.19 -2.10
N GLY A 50 30.28 11.21 -2.28
CA GLY A 50 31.54 11.43 -2.99
C GLY A 50 32.42 12.42 -2.22
N GLU A 51 32.65 13.61 -2.77
CA GLU A 51 33.39 14.70 -2.11
C GLU A 51 32.47 15.80 -1.54
N ASN A 52 31.15 15.68 -1.70
CA ASN A 52 30.19 16.71 -1.30
C ASN A 52 29.52 16.37 0.04
N LEU A 53 29.41 17.35 0.93
CA LEU A 53 28.63 17.24 2.16
C LEU A 53 27.20 17.75 1.95
N SER A 54 26.21 16.87 2.11
CA SER A 54 24.79 17.17 1.98
C SER A 54 24.11 17.04 3.33
N GLU A 55 23.30 18.03 3.71
CA GLU A 55 22.47 17.95 4.91
C GLU A 55 21.29 17.01 4.68
N VAL A 56 21.02 16.14 5.66
CA VAL A 56 19.96 15.15 5.62
C VAL A 56 19.27 15.05 6.98
N SER A 57 17.97 14.81 6.97
CA SER A 57 17.16 14.59 8.18
C SER A 57 16.94 13.12 8.49
N GLU A 58 17.23 12.22 7.57
CA GLU A 58 16.94 10.80 7.68
C GLU A 58 17.93 10.00 6.82
N VAL A 59 18.33 8.83 7.29
CA VAL A 59 19.18 7.89 6.55
C VAL A 59 18.50 6.53 6.43
N PHE A 60 18.43 6.00 5.22
CA PHE A 60 17.79 4.72 4.91
C PHE A 60 18.84 3.63 4.74
N TYR A 61 18.60 2.45 5.31
CA TYR A 61 19.46 1.29 5.13
C TYR A 61 18.65 0.04 4.77
N PRO A 62 19.11 -0.81 3.82
CA PRO A 62 18.35 -1.98 3.37
C PRO A 62 18.07 -2.94 4.52
N THR A 63 16.86 -3.48 4.55
CA THR A 63 16.44 -4.51 5.50
C THR A 63 15.69 -5.64 4.78
N THR A 64 15.34 -6.68 5.51
CA THR A 64 14.50 -7.77 5.01
C THR A 64 13.33 -8.01 5.96
N LEU A 65 12.18 -8.36 5.38
CA LEU A 65 11.02 -8.79 6.14
C LEU A 65 10.84 -10.29 5.98
N GLN A 66 10.20 -10.92 6.96
CA GLN A 66 9.76 -12.30 6.81
C GLN A 66 8.78 -12.41 5.65
N THR A 67 8.79 -13.56 4.99
CA THR A 67 7.89 -13.80 3.88
C THR A 67 6.48 -13.99 4.37
N GLY A 68 5.52 -13.46 3.61
CA GLY A 68 4.14 -13.44 4.06
C GLY A 68 3.31 -12.35 3.41
N LYS A 69 2.06 -12.29 3.83
CA LYS A 69 1.08 -11.30 3.39
C LYS A 69 0.62 -10.50 4.61
N TYR A 70 0.75 -9.19 4.52
CA TYR A 70 0.44 -8.26 5.60
C TYR A 70 -0.62 -7.27 5.14
N SER A 71 -1.60 -7.00 6.00
CA SER A 71 -2.46 -5.82 5.85
C SER A 71 -1.82 -4.69 6.64
N VAL A 72 -1.49 -3.60 5.94
CA VAL A 72 -0.74 -2.47 6.50
C VAL A 72 -1.44 -1.18 6.15
N TYR A 73 -1.21 -0.16 6.96
CA TYR A 73 -1.51 1.22 6.57
C TYR A 73 -0.20 1.86 6.12
N ALA A 74 -0.23 2.64 5.04
CA ALA A 74 0.98 3.28 4.55
C ALA A 74 0.73 4.71 4.08
N THR A 75 1.77 5.52 4.22
CA THR A 75 1.79 6.93 3.83
C THR A 75 2.93 7.17 2.84
N ARG A 76 2.62 7.76 1.69
CA ARG A 76 3.64 8.16 0.71
C ARG A 76 4.54 9.26 1.29
N LYS A 77 5.85 9.06 1.22
CA LYS A 77 6.88 10.02 1.69
C LYS A 77 7.65 10.67 0.55
N ALA A 78 7.87 9.92 -0.52
CA ALA A 78 8.47 10.42 -1.74
C ALA A 78 7.95 9.61 -2.95
N THR A 79 8.36 9.99 -4.16
CA THR A 79 8.07 9.20 -5.35
C THR A 79 8.55 7.77 -5.17
N ASN A 80 7.64 6.81 -5.33
CA ASN A 80 7.87 5.39 -5.10
C ASN A 80 8.25 4.98 -3.67
N LEU A 81 8.18 5.86 -2.66
CA LEU A 81 8.59 5.54 -1.30
C LEU A 81 7.43 5.72 -0.33
N TYR A 82 7.07 4.64 0.35
CA TYR A 82 5.95 4.59 1.29
C TYR A 82 6.43 4.14 2.66
N GLN A 83 6.09 4.88 3.71
CA GLN A 83 6.30 4.44 5.08
C GLN A 83 5.12 3.57 5.51
N ILE A 84 5.40 2.45 6.20
CA ILE A 84 4.37 1.70 6.92
C ILE A 84 4.04 2.43 8.22
N ASP A 85 2.78 2.81 8.40
CA ASP A 85 2.35 3.63 9.53
C ASP A 85 2.60 2.91 10.86
N GLY A 86 3.17 3.64 11.83
CA GLY A 86 3.53 3.12 13.15
C GLY A 86 4.74 2.17 13.15
N LYS A 87 5.47 2.06 12.02
CA LYS A 87 6.69 1.28 11.89
C LYS A 87 7.80 2.14 11.28
N ASN A 88 9.03 1.76 11.61
CA ASN A 88 10.21 2.31 10.97
C ASN A 88 10.58 1.49 9.72
N ILE A 89 9.60 1.23 8.86
CA ILE A 89 9.75 0.40 7.66
C ILE A 89 9.25 1.19 6.45
N PHE A 90 10.06 1.20 5.40
CA PHE A 90 9.78 1.91 4.17
C PHE A 90 9.85 0.95 2.98
N ILE A 91 8.85 1.04 2.12
CA ILE A 91 8.72 0.23 0.91
C ILE A 91 9.01 1.11 -0.29
N GLN A 92 10.06 0.76 -1.04
CA GLN A 92 10.34 1.37 -2.33
C GLN A 92 9.73 0.53 -3.45
N THR A 93 8.82 1.10 -4.22
CA THR A 93 8.16 0.45 -5.35
C THR A 93 8.85 0.76 -6.69
N ARG A 94 8.46 0.06 -7.75
CA ARG A 94 8.78 0.44 -9.13
C ARG A 94 7.59 1.12 -9.79
N LEU A 95 7.80 2.36 -10.27
CA LEU A 95 6.85 3.09 -11.12
C LEU A 95 5.42 3.14 -10.55
N CYS A 96 5.30 3.48 -9.26
CA CYS A 96 4.03 3.62 -8.55
C CYS A 96 3.59 5.09 -8.51
N ASP A 97 2.44 5.33 -9.14
CA ASP A 97 1.81 6.65 -9.22
C ASP A 97 0.67 6.83 -8.21
N GLU A 98 0.39 5.81 -7.39
CA GLU A 98 -0.64 5.89 -6.36
C GLU A 98 -0.27 6.88 -5.26
N TYR A 99 -1.27 7.57 -4.74
CA TYR A 99 -1.08 8.52 -3.65
C TYR A 99 -1.77 7.97 -2.40
N ALA A 100 -1.07 7.11 -1.66
CA ALA A 100 -1.57 6.62 -0.38
C ALA A 100 -1.34 7.61 0.76
N SER A 101 -2.38 7.89 1.53
CA SER A 101 -2.35 8.73 2.72
C SER A 101 -3.00 8.02 3.90
N SER A 102 -2.24 7.13 4.56
CA SER A 102 -2.77 6.20 5.56
C SER A 102 -3.88 5.31 5.00
N ASP A 103 -3.68 4.81 3.79
CA ASP A 103 -4.60 3.86 3.16
C ASP A 103 -4.25 2.43 3.56
N GLN A 104 -5.27 1.58 3.67
CA GLN A 104 -5.08 0.16 3.94
C GLN A 104 -4.62 -0.54 2.65
N LEU A 105 -3.39 -1.05 2.66
CA LEU A 105 -2.76 -1.75 1.55
C LEU A 105 -2.50 -3.22 1.91
N THR A 106 -2.24 -4.01 0.88
CA THR A 106 -1.71 -5.37 1.04
C THR A 106 -0.24 -5.38 0.65
N LEU A 107 0.63 -5.70 1.62
CA LEU A 107 2.06 -5.92 1.42
C LEU A 107 2.32 -7.43 1.31
N VAL A 108 2.88 -7.86 0.20
CA VAL A 108 3.28 -9.26 -0.05
C VAL A 108 4.79 -9.33 -0.11
N ILE A 109 5.41 -10.14 0.76
CA ILE A 109 6.85 -10.40 0.81
C ILE A 109 7.10 -11.83 0.36
N GLU A 110 7.95 -12.00 -0.66
CA GLU A 110 8.20 -13.29 -1.31
C GLU A 110 9.65 -13.77 -1.06
N LEU A 111 9.86 -15.10 -1.01
CA LEU A 111 11.20 -15.68 -0.91
C LEU A 111 11.91 -15.43 -2.25
N GLY A 112 12.88 -14.52 -2.24
CA GLY A 112 13.50 -14.00 -3.46
C GLY A 112 14.22 -15.06 -4.28
N SER A 113 13.77 -15.25 -5.52
CA SER A 113 14.66 -15.59 -6.63
C SER A 113 14.58 -14.46 -7.67
N GLY A 114 15.42 -13.43 -7.54
CA GLY A 114 15.57 -12.38 -8.56
C GLY A 114 15.54 -10.93 -8.09
N TYR A 115 14.99 -10.04 -8.95
CA TYR A 115 15.04 -8.57 -8.89
C TYR A 115 13.94 -7.89 -8.05
N SER A 116 12.88 -8.61 -7.66
CA SER A 116 11.76 -8.06 -6.87
C SER A 116 11.71 -8.72 -5.49
N LYS A 117 11.34 -7.94 -4.46
CA LYS A 117 11.18 -8.42 -3.08
C LYS A 117 9.72 -8.76 -2.72
N GLY A 118 8.80 -8.57 -3.67
CA GLY A 118 7.38 -8.83 -3.50
C GLY A 118 6.52 -7.75 -4.16
N LYS A 119 5.33 -7.51 -3.60
CA LYS A 119 4.34 -6.59 -4.17
C LYS A 119 3.67 -5.71 -3.12
N LEU A 120 3.37 -4.48 -3.51
CA LEU A 120 2.48 -3.58 -2.79
C LEU A 120 1.19 -3.41 -3.60
N ILE A 121 0.04 -3.67 -2.99
CA ILE A 121 -1.27 -3.67 -3.64
C ILE A 121 -2.16 -2.62 -2.97
N PHE A 122 -2.68 -1.69 -3.77
CA PHE A 122 -3.60 -0.61 -3.37
C PHE A 122 -5.06 -1.00 -3.65
#